data_AF-A0A7J2MAK7-F1
#
_entry.id   AF-A0A7J2MAK7-F1
#
_cell.length_a   1.000
_cell.length_b   1.000
_cell.length_c   1.000
_cell.angle_alpha   90.00
_cell.angle_beta   90.00
_cell.angle_gamma   90.00
#
_symmetry.space_group_name_H-M   'P 1'
#
loop_
_entity.id
_entity.type
_entity.pdbx_description
1 polymer ?
#
loop_
_entity_poly.entity_id
_entity_poly.type
_entity_poly.pdbx_seq_one_letter_code
_entity_poly.pdbx_strand_id
1 'polypeptide(L)'
;MDGDMDTVRMALVVVVVLMLSAVPVRAEDRYYQKIDLHLSDEMKFQPVDIHMSFEKPCAGKDEKRHSIRVLYNGREIESQIYDIRFKGTDDIGSCNVVFLYQGEGEYLVRYGEEMETVTYPDHVEVTDSYYAIEPLPGYAAKLNYYGIWENGNILFGICQEGNIFHVEMGNKVIKVRERADSFKMSNWAQTFSFALFHSDGTETGSDEQLVGKKILVDGNLMARVALDTASRDGKLETKATYTYY
;
A
#
# COMPACT_ATOMS: atom_id res chain seq x y z
N MET A 1 -53.63 7.01 50.79
CA MET A 1 -53.44 7.72 49.51
C MET A 1 -52.19 7.16 48.83
N ASP A 2 -52.15 5.85 48.56
CA ASP A 2 -50.93 5.17 48.04
C ASP A 2 -51.14 4.49 46.68
N GLY A 3 -52.38 4.41 46.18
CA GLY A 3 -52.69 3.69 44.93
C GLY A 3 -52.45 4.47 43.64
N ASP A 4 -52.06 5.74 43.71
CA ASP A 4 -51.96 6.64 42.55
C ASP A 4 -50.50 6.91 42.12
N MET A 5 -49.54 6.69 43.02
CA MET A 5 -48.12 6.95 42.75
C MET A 5 -47.44 5.78 42.00
N ASP A 6 -47.91 4.54 42.19
CA ASP A 6 -47.37 3.35 41.52
C ASP A 6 -47.85 3.24 40.07
N THR A 7 -49.09 3.62 39.77
CA THR A 7 -49.65 3.66 38.41
C THR A 7 -48.96 4.71 37.56
N VAL A 8 -48.66 5.88 38.11
CA VAL A 8 -47.90 6.93 37.41
C VAL A 8 -46.46 6.50 37.16
N ARG A 9 -45.80 5.83 38.11
CA ARG A 9 -44.44 5.28 37.92
C ARG A 9 -44.42 4.18 36.86
N MET A 10 -45.40 3.27 36.88
CA MET A 10 -45.49 2.19 35.89
C MET A 10 -45.77 2.74 34.49
N ALA A 11 -46.67 3.73 34.37
CA ALA A 11 -46.93 4.41 33.11
C ALA A 11 -45.69 5.14 32.58
N LEU A 12 -44.92 5.80 33.45
CA LEU A 12 -43.69 6.50 33.05
C LEU A 12 -42.62 5.51 32.56
N VAL A 13 -42.45 4.37 33.24
CA VAL A 13 -41.51 3.32 32.82
C VAL A 13 -41.93 2.72 31.47
N VAL A 14 -43.21 2.45 31.27
CA VAL A 14 -43.74 1.94 29.99
C VAL A 14 -43.55 2.94 28.86
N VAL A 15 -43.77 4.24 29.11
CA VAL A 15 -43.53 5.31 28.12
C VAL A 15 -42.05 5.44 27.78
N VAL A 16 -41.14 5.35 28.76
CA VAL A 16 -39.69 5.40 28.51
C VAL A 16 -39.21 4.17 27.73
N VAL A 17 -39.71 2.97 28.05
CA VAL A 17 -39.39 1.74 27.30
C VAL A 17 -39.94 1.81 25.87
N LEU A 18 -41.16 2.33 25.68
CA LEU A 18 -41.74 2.54 24.35
C LEU A 18 -40.97 3.59 23.53
N MET A 19 -40.54 4.69 24.16
CA MET A 19 -39.69 5.71 23.53
C MET A 19 -38.30 5.17 23.15
N LEU A 20 -37.71 4.31 23.98
CA LEU A 20 -36.44 3.63 23.67
C LEU A 20 -36.59 2.58 22.56
N SER A 21 -37.75 1.92 22.47
CA SER A 21 -38.05 0.96 21.39
C SER A 21 -38.42 1.63 20.05
N ALA A 22 -38.70 2.93 20.07
CA ALA A 22 -39.02 3.73 18.89
C ALA A 22 -37.79 4.38 18.24
N VAL A 23 -36.57 4.09 18.73
CA VAL A 23 -35.34 4.43 18.00
C VAL A 23 -35.24 3.43 16.85
N PRO A 24 -35.43 3.84 15.58
CA PRO A 24 -35.21 2.93 14.47
C PRO A 24 -33.73 2.55 14.48
N VAL A 25 -33.43 1.32 14.85
CA VAL A 25 -32.14 0.71 14.54
C VAL A 25 -32.13 0.58 13.01
N ARG A 26 -31.52 1.55 12.34
CA ARG A 26 -31.20 1.42 10.91
C ARG A 26 -30.28 0.21 10.80
N ALA A 27 -30.77 -0.85 10.18
CA ALA A 27 -29.90 -1.95 9.78
C ALA A 27 -28.88 -1.38 8.79
N GLU A 28 -27.60 -1.54 9.08
CA GLU A 28 -26.52 -1.15 8.18
C GLU A 28 -26.57 -2.01 6.93
N ASP A 29 -26.70 -1.38 5.76
CA ASP A 29 -26.62 -2.10 4.50
C ASP A 29 -25.18 -2.54 4.25
N ARG A 30 -24.98 -3.86 4.27
CA ARG A 30 -23.71 -4.52 3.99
C ARG A 30 -23.83 -5.37 2.73
N TYR A 31 -22.88 -5.19 1.83
CA TYR A 31 -22.78 -5.89 0.56
C TYR A 31 -21.54 -6.78 0.56
N TYR A 32 -21.60 -7.86 -0.22
CA TYR A 32 -20.54 -8.85 -0.30
C TYR A 32 -20.23 -9.16 -1.76
N GLN A 33 -18.96 -9.19 -2.09
CA GLN A 33 -18.46 -9.65 -3.39
C GLN A 33 -17.50 -10.81 -3.17
N LYS A 34 -17.77 -11.95 -3.81
CA LYS A 34 -16.89 -13.11 -3.73
C LYS A 34 -15.65 -12.90 -4.59
N ILE A 35 -14.49 -13.27 -4.05
CA ILE A 35 -13.25 -13.42 -4.81
C ILE A 35 -13.07 -14.92 -5.06
N ASP A 36 -12.93 -15.30 -6.33
CA ASP A 36 -12.70 -16.69 -6.71
C ASP A 36 -11.20 -16.94 -6.89
N LEU A 37 -10.59 -17.65 -5.95
CA LEU A 37 -9.16 -17.99 -5.96
C LEU A 37 -8.99 -19.50 -6.03
N HIS A 38 -8.40 -19.98 -7.13
CA HIS A 38 -8.07 -21.38 -7.35
C HIS A 38 -6.55 -21.57 -7.31
N LEU A 39 -5.97 -21.34 -6.13
CA LEU A 39 -4.52 -21.40 -5.90
C LEU A 39 -4.15 -22.57 -5.00
N SER A 40 -2.99 -23.17 -5.24
CA SER A 40 -2.48 -24.23 -4.37
C SER A 40 -2.08 -23.69 -3.00
N ASP A 41 -2.06 -24.58 -2.01
CA ASP A 41 -1.62 -24.26 -0.65
C ASP A 41 -0.16 -23.78 -0.56
N GLU A 42 0.66 -24.07 -1.56
CA GLU A 42 2.04 -23.57 -1.69
C GLU A 42 2.10 -22.05 -1.90
N MET A 43 1.00 -21.45 -2.38
CA MET A 43 0.87 -20.01 -2.58
C MET A 43 0.47 -19.26 -1.31
N LYS A 44 0.34 -19.95 -0.16
CA LYS A 44 0.02 -19.31 1.12
C LYS A 44 1.00 -18.17 1.40
N PHE A 45 0.45 -17.06 1.87
CA PHE A 45 1.13 -15.81 2.15
C PHE A 45 1.71 -15.09 0.93
N GLN A 46 1.40 -15.54 -0.29
CA GLN A 46 1.67 -14.73 -1.48
C GLN A 46 0.64 -13.60 -1.58
N PRO A 47 1.06 -12.42 -2.08
CA PRO A 47 0.16 -11.29 -2.27
C PRO A 47 -0.84 -11.59 -3.39
N VAL A 48 -2.09 -11.19 -3.14
CA VAL A 48 -3.17 -11.13 -4.12
C VAL A 48 -3.45 -9.66 -4.37
N ASP A 49 -3.27 -9.18 -5.60
CA ASP A 49 -3.59 -7.81 -6.03
C ASP A 49 -4.66 -7.88 -7.12
N ILE A 50 -5.86 -7.40 -6.81
CA ILE A 50 -7.02 -7.48 -7.71
C ILE A 50 -7.73 -6.14 -7.85
N HIS A 51 -8.21 -5.89 -9.06
CA HIS A 51 -9.10 -4.76 -9.32
C HIS A 51 -10.54 -5.09 -8.94
N MET A 52 -11.20 -4.17 -8.23
CA MET A 52 -12.58 -4.31 -7.80
C MET A 52 -13.42 -3.09 -8.20
N SER A 53 -14.68 -3.34 -8.55
CA SER A 53 -15.67 -2.32 -8.86
C SER A 53 -16.95 -2.60 -8.08
N PHE A 54 -17.52 -1.56 -7.48
CA PHE A 54 -18.65 -1.67 -6.55
C PHE A 54 -19.90 -1.11 -7.19
N GLU A 55 -20.89 -1.96 -7.50
CA GLU A 55 -22.17 -1.51 -8.06
C GLU A 55 -23.07 -0.87 -7.01
N LYS A 56 -22.97 -1.35 -5.77
CA LYS A 56 -23.68 -0.81 -4.61
C LYS A 56 -22.84 0.28 -3.94
N PRO A 57 -23.47 1.17 -3.15
CA PRO A 57 -22.75 2.21 -2.41
C PRO A 57 -21.58 1.62 -1.60
N CYS A 58 -20.43 2.27 -1.70
CA CYS A 58 -19.21 1.87 -1.00
C CYS A 58 -18.58 3.11 -0.37
N ALA A 59 -18.96 3.40 0.87
CA ALA A 59 -18.51 4.59 1.57
C ALA A 59 -17.00 4.57 1.76
N GLY A 60 -16.35 5.66 1.35
CA GLY A 60 -14.92 5.82 1.54
C GLY A 60 -14.41 7.17 1.08
N LYS A 61 -13.34 7.63 1.73
CA LYS A 61 -12.74 8.95 1.50
C LYS A 61 -11.30 8.86 1.03
N ASP A 62 -10.58 7.86 1.51
CA ASP A 62 -9.17 7.61 1.23
C ASP A 62 -8.85 6.15 1.60
N GLU A 63 -7.58 5.76 1.42
CA GLU A 63 -7.06 4.42 1.69
C GLU A 63 -7.10 4.02 3.18
N LYS A 64 -7.36 4.96 4.10
CA LYS A 64 -7.43 4.72 5.55
C LYS A 64 -8.85 4.79 6.11
N ARG A 65 -9.79 5.38 5.36
CA ARG A 65 -11.17 5.59 5.81
C ARG A 65 -12.15 5.13 4.73
N HIS A 66 -12.59 3.89 4.86
CA HIS A 66 -13.48 3.22 3.91
C HIS A 66 -14.19 2.01 4.52
N SER A 67 -15.28 1.58 3.89
CA SER A 67 -16.09 0.42 4.30
C SER A 67 -15.50 -0.94 3.88
N ILE A 68 -14.57 -0.96 2.91
CA ILE A 68 -14.06 -2.20 2.29
C ILE A 68 -13.29 -3.04 3.31
N ARG A 69 -13.62 -4.33 3.43
CA ARG A 69 -12.94 -5.34 4.25
C ARG A 69 -12.83 -6.67 3.53
N VAL A 70 -11.65 -7.28 3.57
CA VAL A 70 -11.44 -8.63 3.04
C VAL A 70 -11.68 -9.65 4.15
N LEU A 71 -12.49 -10.66 3.86
CA LEU A 71 -12.82 -11.75 4.76
C LEU A 71 -12.33 -13.08 4.18
N TYR A 72 -11.72 -13.91 5.01
CA TYR A 72 -11.41 -15.31 4.72
C TYR A 72 -12.18 -16.20 5.70
N ASN A 73 -13.02 -17.10 5.16
CA ASN A 73 -13.91 -17.97 5.94
C ASN A 73 -14.68 -17.22 7.05
N GLY A 74 -15.20 -16.04 6.70
CA GLY A 74 -15.97 -15.16 7.59
C GLY A 74 -15.16 -14.33 8.58
N ARG A 75 -13.83 -14.43 8.58
CA ARG A 75 -12.95 -13.62 9.44
C ARG A 75 -12.24 -12.54 8.63
N GLU A 76 -12.21 -11.33 9.16
CA GLU A 76 -11.45 -10.25 8.55
C GLU A 76 -9.95 -10.54 8.55
N ILE A 77 -9.31 -10.26 7.43
CA ILE A 77 -7.86 -10.35 7.26
C ILE A 77 -7.31 -8.98 6.86
N GLU A 78 -6.04 -8.76 7.15
CA GLU A 78 -5.35 -7.54 6.75
C GLU A 78 -5.42 -7.36 5.24
N SER A 79 -5.70 -6.13 4.84
CA SER A 79 -5.82 -5.75 3.44
C SER A 79 -5.44 -4.29 3.27
N GLN A 80 -5.15 -3.94 2.03
CA GLN A 80 -4.84 -2.59 1.61
C GLN A 80 -5.65 -2.28 0.37
N ILE A 81 -6.13 -1.04 0.22
CA ILE A 81 -6.70 -0.56 -1.04
C ILE A 81 -5.81 0.53 -1.62
N TYR A 82 -5.84 0.69 -2.94
CA TYR A 82 -5.14 1.76 -3.63
C TYR A 82 -5.79 2.07 -4.98
N ASP A 83 -5.34 3.14 -5.65
CA ASP A 83 -5.90 3.62 -6.93
C ASP A 83 -7.43 3.80 -6.90
N ILE A 84 -7.91 4.46 -5.83
CA ILE A 84 -9.34 4.71 -5.61
C ILE A 84 -9.89 5.63 -6.71
N ARG A 85 -11.01 5.22 -7.32
CA ARG A 85 -11.81 6.07 -8.20
C ARG A 85 -13.19 6.26 -7.59
N PHE A 86 -13.53 7.51 -7.29
CA PHE A 86 -14.81 7.86 -6.72
C PHE A 86 -15.90 8.06 -7.79
N LYS A 87 -17.13 7.69 -7.45
CA LYS A 87 -18.36 8.04 -8.21
C LYS A 87 -19.02 9.32 -7.68
N GLY A 88 -18.66 9.74 -6.47
CA GLY A 88 -19.18 10.92 -5.78
C GLY A 88 -18.17 11.46 -4.77
N THR A 89 -18.63 12.24 -3.78
CA THR A 89 -17.72 12.92 -2.83
C THR A 89 -17.09 11.98 -1.79
N ASP A 90 -17.75 10.87 -1.44
CA ASP A 90 -17.24 9.86 -0.49
C ASP A 90 -17.77 8.45 -0.86
N ASP A 91 -17.90 8.17 -2.16
CA ASP A 91 -18.42 6.90 -2.69
C ASP A 91 -17.42 6.30 -3.67
N ILE A 92 -16.80 5.20 -3.25
CA ILE A 92 -15.79 4.47 -4.01
C ILE A 92 -16.48 3.67 -5.11
N GLY A 93 -16.17 4.01 -6.36
CA GLY A 93 -16.65 3.25 -7.51
C GLY A 93 -15.82 2.02 -7.81
N SER A 94 -14.51 2.15 -7.67
CA SER A 94 -13.54 1.08 -7.91
C SER A 94 -12.22 1.37 -7.22
N CYS A 95 -11.47 0.33 -6.89
CA CYS A 95 -10.09 0.43 -6.42
C CYS A 95 -9.38 -0.90 -6.70
N ASN A 96 -8.08 -0.95 -6.44
CA ASN A 96 -7.39 -2.22 -6.29
C ASN A 96 -7.38 -2.63 -4.81
N VAL A 97 -7.34 -3.94 -4.55
CA VAL A 97 -7.33 -4.53 -3.21
C VAL A 97 -6.18 -5.53 -3.13
N VAL A 98 -5.34 -5.35 -2.12
CA VAL A 98 -4.19 -6.21 -1.81
C VAL A 98 -4.41 -6.92 -0.49
N PHE A 99 -4.13 -8.23 -0.44
CA PHE A 99 -4.12 -9.03 0.79
C PHE A 99 -3.22 -10.26 0.60
N LEU A 100 -2.91 -10.96 1.69
CA LEU A 100 -2.12 -12.21 1.63
C LEU A 100 -3.05 -13.43 1.53
N TYR A 101 -2.78 -14.31 0.57
CA TYR A 101 -3.52 -15.57 0.40
C TYR A 101 -3.40 -16.46 1.64
N GLN A 102 -4.53 -16.93 2.17
CA GLN A 102 -4.61 -17.75 3.39
C GLN A 102 -4.77 -19.25 3.11
N GLY A 103 -4.84 -19.67 1.85
CA GLY A 103 -5.13 -21.05 1.44
C GLY A 103 -6.52 -21.22 0.84
N GLU A 104 -6.87 -22.47 0.52
CA GLU A 104 -8.19 -22.81 -0.02
C GLU A 104 -9.30 -22.44 0.96
N GLY A 105 -10.31 -21.72 0.48
CA GLY A 105 -11.46 -21.32 1.28
C GLY A 105 -12.25 -20.18 0.65
N GLU A 106 -13.21 -19.65 1.39
CA GLU A 106 -14.06 -18.57 0.92
C GLU A 106 -13.41 -17.21 1.16
N TYR A 107 -13.20 -16.45 0.09
CA TYR A 107 -12.78 -15.06 0.14
C TYR A 107 -13.95 -14.15 -0.25
N LEU A 108 -14.27 -13.20 0.62
CA LEU A 108 -15.32 -12.20 0.39
C LEU A 108 -14.75 -10.81 0.63
N VAL A 109 -15.23 -9.83 -0.13
CA VAL A 109 -15.07 -8.42 0.20
C VAL A 109 -16.40 -7.88 0.71
N ARG A 110 -16.42 -7.50 1.98
CA ARG A 110 -17.51 -6.77 2.63
C ARG A 110 -17.33 -5.28 2.40
N TYR A 111 -18.40 -4.57 2.06
CA TYR A 111 -18.44 -3.12 1.94
C TYR A 111 -19.87 -2.60 2.22
N GLY A 112 -20.07 -1.29 2.30
CA GLY A 112 -21.39 -0.72 2.62
C GLY A 112 -21.40 0.79 2.72
N GLU A 113 -22.46 1.32 3.32
CA GLU A 113 -22.67 2.77 3.45
C GLU A 113 -21.96 3.41 4.66
N GLU A 114 -21.38 2.60 5.54
CA GLU A 114 -20.67 3.11 6.73
C GLU A 114 -19.17 3.12 6.53
N MET A 115 -18.57 4.28 6.77
CA MET A 115 -17.13 4.47 6.71
C MET A 115 -16.49 4.07 8.03
N GLU A 116 -15.51 3.18 7.94
CA GLU A 116 -14.72 2.74 9.08
C GLU A 116 -13.26 3.16 8.90
N THR A 117 -12.53 3.41 9.99
CA THR A 117 -11.07 3.65 9.92
C THR A 117 -10.33 2.32 9.93
N VAL A 118 -9.43 2.12 8.97
CA VAL A 118 -8.55 0.95 8.92
C VAL A 118 -7.42 1.12 9.93
N THR A 119 -7.19 0.07 10.74
CA THR A 119 -6.18 0.05 11.80
C THR A 119 -5.24 -1.14 11.70
N TYR A 120 -5.03 -1.67 10.48
CA TYR A 120 -4.04 -2.73 10.27
C TYR A 120 -2.63 -2.22 10.59
N PRO A 121 -1.74 -3.09 11.12
CA PRO A 121 -0.34 -2.74 11.32
C PRO A 121 0.31 -2.37 10.00
N ASP A 122 1.20 -1.38 10.05
CA ASP A 122 1.98 -0.96 8.89
C ASP A 122 3.23 -1.84 8.78
N HIS A 123 3.29 -2.71 7.76
CA HIS A 123 4.42 -3.62 7.58
C HIS A 123 5.44 -3.10 6.59
N VAL A 124 5.04 -2.27 5.62
CA VAL A 124 5.88 -1.79 4.53
C VAL A 124 5.95 -0.27 4.57
N GLU A 125 7.16 0.27 4.51
CA GLU A 125 7.39 1.73 4.51
C GLU A 125 8.29 2.12 3.34
N VAL A 126 7.93 3.22 2.67
CA VAL A 126 8.79 3.89 1.68
C VAL A 126 9.41 5.15 2.27
N THR A 127 10.73 5.22 2.24
CA THR A 127 11.50 6.40 2.66
C THR A 127 12.18 7.06 1.47
N ASP A 128 12.25 8.39 1.44
CA ASP A 128 13.08 9.14 0.48
C ASP A 128 14.38 9.55 1.17
N SER A 129 15.49 8.91 0.79
CA SER A 129 16.71 8.87 1.60
C SER A 129 17.97 9.19 0.79
N TYR A 130 19.04 9.51 1.52
CA TYR A 130 20.36 9.78 0.98
C TYR A 130 21.43 8.92 1.65
N TYR A 131 22.41 8.46 0.88
CA TYR A 131 23.58 7.74 1.38
C TYR A 131 24.85 8.28 0.74
N ALA A 132 25.88 8.50 1.57
CA ALA A 132 27.21 8.86 1.09
C ALA A 132 28.33 8.21 1.89
N ILE A 133 29.34 7.74 1.18
CA ILE A 133 30.63 7.29 1.75
C ILE A 133 31.75 7.54 0.74
N GLU A 134 32.94 7.85 1.25
CA GLU A 134 34.17 7.96 0.45
C GLU A 134 35.26 7.09 1.12
N PRO A 135 35.27 5.76 0.85
CA PRO A 135 36.24 4.86 1.47
C PRO A 135 37.70 5.16 1.08
N LEU A 136 37.91 5.71 -0.12
CA LEU A 136 39.22 6.15 -0.61
C LEU A 136 39.04 7.51 -1.30
N PRO A 137 40.01 8.43 -1.20
CA PRO A 137 39.95 9.73 -1.87
C PRO A 137 39.64 9.58 -3.38
N GLY A 138 38.57 10.21 -3.84
CA GLY A 138 38.09 10.16 -5.23
C GLY A 138 37.16 8.99 -5.55
N TYR A 139 37.06 7.98 -4.68
CA TYR A 139 36.17 6.82 -4.85
C TYR A 139 35.05 6.87 -3.84
N ALA A 140 33.93 7.47 -4.23
CA ALA A 140 32.76 7.62 -3.40
C ALA A 140 31.56 6.81 -3.92
N ALA A 141 30.65 6.51 -3.01
CA ALA A 141 29.27 6.20 -3.33
C ALA A 141 28.40 7.34 -2.79
N LYS A 142 27.58 7.96 -3.64
CA LYS A 142 26.62 9.02 -3.29
C LYS A 142 25.32 8.71 -4.00
N LEU A 143 24.24 8.50 -3.24
CA LEU A 143 22.97 8.01 -3.77
C LEU A 143 21.81 8.78 -3.14
N ASN A 144 20.92 9.31 -3.98
CA ASN A 144 19.54 9.58 -3.60
C ASN A 144 18.72 8.33 -3.96
N TYR A 145 17.90 7.82 -3.04
CA TYR A 145 17.19 6.57 -3.25
C TYR A 145 15.86 6.52 -2.49
N TYR A 146 14.90 5.75 -3.02
CA TYR A 146 13.79 5.27 -2.21
C TYR A 146 14.21 4.02 -1.43
N GLY A 147 14.13 4.06 -0.10
CA GLY A 147 14.34 2.90 0.75
C GLY A 147 13.03 2.18 0.98
N ILE A 148 12.98 0.89 0.65
CA ILE A 148 11.84 0.00 0.94
C ILE A 148 12.16 -0.78 2.20
N TRP A 149 11.34 -0.58 3.23
CA TRP A 149 11.48 -1.20 4.54
C TRP A 149 10.33 -2.15 4.79
N GLU A 150 10.62 -3.25 5.45
CA GLU A 150 9.61 -4.18 5.95
C GLU A 150 9.88 -4.51 7.41
N ASN A 151 8.89 -4.24 8.27
CA ASN A 151 8.96 -4.49 9.72
C ASN A 151 10.27 -3.97 10.35
N GLY A 152 10.70 -2.78 9.94
CA GLY A 152 11.91 -2.11 10.41
C GLY A 152 13.24 -2.57 9.79
N ASN A 153 13.21 -3.52 8.84
CA ASN A 153 14.41 -3.96 8.10
C ASN A 153 14.40 -3.36 6.69
N ILE A 154 15.55 -2.84 6.24
CA ILE A 154 15.65 -2.37 4.86
C ILE A 154 15.90 -3.55 3.93
N LEU A 155 15.11 -3.61 2.86
CA LEU A 155 15.20 -4.68 1.86
C LEU A 155 15.85 -4.18 0.57
N PHE A 156 15.42 -3.00 0.11
CA PHE A 156 15.85 -2.44 -1.16
C PHE A 156 16.13 -0.94 -1.08
N GLY A 157 17.09 -0.48 -1.89
CA GLY A 157 17.25 0.91 -2.26
C GLY A 157 17.05 1.07 -3.76
N ILE A 158 16.01 1.79 -4.17
CA ILE A 158 15.72 2.14 -5.56
C ILE A 158 16.41 3.48 -5.83
N CYS A 159 17.53 3.44 -6.55
CA CYS A 159 18.40 4.58 -6.78
C CYS A 159 17.75 5.56 -7.76
N GLN A 160 17.56 6.79 -7.30
CA GLN A 160 16.95 7.89 -8.04
C GLN A 160 18.00 8.57 -8.93
N GLU A 161 19.18 8.81 -8.36
CA GLU A 161 20.34 9.42 -9.00
C GLU A 161 21.59 9.24 -8.13
N GLY A 162 22.74 9.68 -8.67
CA GLY A 162 24.04 9.60 -8.03
C GLY A 162 24.88 8.48 -8.62
N ASN A 163 26.03 8.21 -7.98
CA ASN A 163 26.99 7.25 -8.51
C ASN A 163 27.65 6.41 -7.42
N ILE A 164 28.10 5.23 -7.82
CA ILE A 164 29.02 4.38 -7.07
C ILE A 164 30.28 4.24 -7.92
N PHE A 165 31.41 4.74 -7.44
CA PHE A 165 32.70 4.64 -8.14
C PHE A 165 32.61 5.07 -9.61
N HIS A 166 31.97 6.22 -9.85
CA HIS A 166 31.73 6.82 -11.18
C HIS A 166 30.75 6.07 -12.09
N VAL A 167 30.10 5.00 -11.61
CA VAL A 167 28.97 4.37 -12.30
C VAL A 167 27.69 5.08 -11.85
N GLU A 168 26.99 5.70 -12.79
CA GLU A 168 25.69 6.35 -12.53
C GLU A 168 24.65 5.30 -12.11
N MET A 169 23.69 5.70 -11.27
CA MET A 169 22.85 4.75 -10.53
C MET A 169 21.35 4.96 -10.70
N GLY A 170 20.90 5.94 -11.48
CA GLY A 170 19.47 6.12 -11.77
C GLY A 170 18.80 4.84 -12.27
N ASN A 171 17.60 4.54 -11.80
CA ASN A 171 16.85 3.31 -12.17
C ASN A 171 17.60 1.99 -11.91
N LYS A 172 18.56 1.98 -10.97
CA LYS A 172 19.14 0.76 -10.42
C LYS A 172 18.57 0.45 -9.05
N VAL A 173 18.41 -0.83 -8.74
CA VAL A 173 17.90 -1.31 -7.45
C VAL A 173 19.00 -2.07 -6.73
N ILE A 174 19.26 -1.69 -5.49
CA ILE A 174 20.21 -2.38 -4.62
C ILE A 174 19.41 -3.21 -3.62
N LYS A 175 19.57 -4.54 -3.69
CA LYS A 175 19.08 -5.46 -2.67
C LYS A 175 20.07 -5.52 -1.51
N VAL A 176 19.56 -5.36 -0.30
CA VAL A 176 20.33 -5.45 0.94
C VAL A 176 20.28 -6.89 1.46
N ARG A 177 21.31 -7.29 2.21
CA ARG A 177 21.34 -8.58 2.91
C ARG A 177 20.16 -8.71 3.86
N GLU A 178 19.71 -9.95 4.07
CA GLU A 178 18.62 -10.25 4.99
C GLU A 178 18.93 -9.70 6.39
N ARG A 179 17.91 -9.12 7.04
CA ARG A 179 17.98 -8.55 8.40
C ARG A 179 18.97 -7.40 8.57
N ALA A 180 19.28 -6.69 7.49
CA ALA A 180 20.05 -5.45 7.59
C ALA A 180 19.20 -4.35 8.23
N ASP A 181 19.81 -3.65 9.19
CA ASP A 181 19.20 -2.54 9.93
C ASP A 181 19.39 -1.18 9.24
N SER A 182 20.19 -1.14 8.18
CA SER A 182 20.61 0.11 7.54
C SER A 182 21.09 -0.07 6.11
N PHE A 183 20.83 0.95 5.30
CA PHE A 183 21.32 1.04 3.93
C PHE A 183 22.77 1.50 3.92
N LYS A 184 23.71 0.54 3.89
CA LYS A 184 25.14 0.80 3.86
C LYS A 184 25.83 -0.14 2.88
N MET A 185 26.93 0.30 2.29
CA MET A 185 27.66 -0.45 1.27
C MET A 185 28.10 -1.85 1.74
N SER A 186 28.41 -2.02 3.03
CA SER A 186 28.74 -3.32 3.62
C SER A 186 27.58 -4.33 3.64
N ASN A 187 26.34 -3.83 3.57
CA ASN A 187 25.11 -4.61 3.61
C ASN A 187 24.54 -4.87 2.22
N TRP A 188 25.05 -4.24 1.17
CA TRP A 188 24.57 -4.47 -0.19
C TRP A 188 24.92 -5.89 -0.65
N ALA A 189 23.93 -6.60 -1.19
CA ALA A 189 24.06 -7.98 -1.63
C ALA A 189 24.09 -8.06 -3.15
N GLN A 190 23.16 -7.38 -3.83
CA GLN A 190 22.98 -7.45 -5.28
C GLN A 190 22.53 -6.09 -5.81
N THR A 191 22.90 -5.79 -7.06
CA THR A 191 22.44 -4.60 -7.79
C THR A 191 21.81 -5.05 -9.10
N PHE A 192 20.65 -4.49 -9.42
CA PHE A 192 19.90 -4.73 -10.64
C PHE A 192 19.77 -3.43 -11.41
N SER A 193 20.05 -3.43 -12.71
CA SER A 193 19.90 -2.25 -13.55
C SER A 193 18.64 -2.37 -14.40
N PHE A 194 17.79 -1.35 -14.34
CA PHE A 194 16.63 -1.19 -15.24
C PHE A 194 16.79 0.00 -16.19
N ALA A 195 17.95 0.67 -16.13
CA ALA A 195 18.35 1.70 -17.09
C ALA A 195 18.65 1.10 -18.47
N LEU A 196 18.43 1.90 -19.51
CA LEU A 196 18.73 1.59 -20.90
C LEU A 196 20.03 2.27 -21.31
N PHE A 197 20.81 1.58 -22.15
CA PHE A 197 22.10 2.05 -22.62
C PHE A 197 22.16 2.03 -24.14
N HIS A 198 22.76 3.06 -24.71
CA HIS A 198 23.14 3.14 -26.12
C HIS A 198 24.65 3.38 -26.20
N SER A 199 25.31 2.84 -27.23
CA SER A 199 26.71 3.12 -27.49
C SER A 199 27.00 3.18 -28.97
N ASP A 200 27.61 4.29 -29.41
CA ASP A 200 28.20 4.49 -30.74
C ASP A 200 29.72 4.77 -30.65
N GLY A 201 30.34 4.37 -29.53
CA GLY A 201 31.72 4.66 -29.17
C GLY A 201 31.85 5.38 -27.82
N THR A 202 30.79 6.06 -27.39
CA THR A 202 30.60 6.54 -26.01
C THR A 202 29.31 5.93 -25.47
N GLU A 203 29.35 5.34 -24.28
CA GLU A 203 28.13 4.84 -23.63
C GLU A 203 27.31 6.03 -23.11
N THR A 204 26.01 6.01 -23.43
CA THR A 204 25.02 6.95 -22.92
C THR A 204 23.93 6.14 -22.25
N GLY A 205 23.69 6.43 -20.98
CA GLY A 205 22.72 5.71 -20.15
C GLY A 205 21.53 6.58 -19.81
N SER A 206 20.35 5.98 -19.69
CA SER A 206 19.19 6.68 -19.13
C SER A 206 19.30 6.91 -17.62
N ASP A 207 20.35 6.45 -16.95
CA ASP A 207 20.59 6.53 -15.51
C ASP A 207 21.36 7.78 -15.05
N GLU A 208 21.72 8.66 -15.98
CA GLU A 208 22.65 9.77 -15.73
C GLU A 208 22.04 10.95 -14.96
N GLN A 209 20.72 11.16 -15.03
CA GLN A 209 20.03 12.23 -14.31
C GLN A 209 18.57 11.87 -13.96
N LEU A 210 18.11 12.35 -12.81
CA LEU A 210 16.71 12.26 -12.39
C LEU A 210 15.84 13.26 -13.17
N VAL A 211 14.74 12.79 -13.73
CA VAL A 211 13.72 13.62 -14.39
C VAL A 211 12.51 13.80 -13.50
N GLY A 212 12.06 12.73 -12.84
CA GLY A 212 10.87 12.75 -12.00
C GLY A 212 10.83 11.56 -11.05
N LYS A 213 10.20 11.77 -9.88
CA LYS A 213 9.95 10.70 -8.92
C LYS A 213 8.63 10.91 -8.21
N LYS A 214 7.94 9.83 -7.87
CA LYS A 214 6.67 9.87 -7.14
C LYS A 214 6.45 8.59 -6.35
N ILE A 215 6.07 8.72 -5.08
CA ILE A 215 5.48 7.62 -4.32
C ILE A 215 4.02 7.51 -4.79
N LEU A 216 3.67 6.37 -5.40
CA LEU A 216 2.33 6.10 -5.92
C LEU A 216 1.46 5.45 -4.85
N VAL A 217 2.03 4.53 -4.09
CA VAL A 217 1.37 3.81 -3.00
C VAL A 217 2.38 3.64 -1.86
N ASP A 218 1.97 4.00 -0.66
CA ASP A 218 2.69 3.78 0.60
C ASP A 218 1.66 3.26 1.60
N GLY A 219 1.52 1.93 1.63
CA GLY A 219 0.50 1.26 2.40
C GLY A 219 1.05 0.05 3.13
N ASN A 220 0.22 -0.52 3.99
CA ASN A 220 0.65 -1.46 5.01
C ASN A 220 1.17 -2.80 4.49
N LEU A 221 0.75 -3.27 3.32
CA LEU A 221 1.18 -4.53 2.70
C LEU A 221 1.95 -4.33 1.40
N MET A 222 1.89 -3.14 0.81
CA MET A 222 2.43 -2.90 -0.53
C MET A 222 2.85 -1.45 -0.68
N ALA A 223 4.03 -1.30 -1.29
CA ALA A 223 4.59 -0.03 -1.71
C ALA A 223 4.77 0.01 -3.22
N ARG A 224 4.50 1.18 -3.82
CA ARG A 224 4.71 1.43 -5.25
C ARG A 224 5.31 2.81 -5.46
N VAL A 225 6.42 2.86 -6.18
CA VAL A 225 7.09 4.13 -6.55
C VAL A 225 7.32 4.19 -8.05
N ALA A 226 7.23 5.39 -8.61
CA ALA A 226 7.59 5.70 -9.99
C ALA A 226 8.87 6.53 -10.03
N LEU A 227 9.71 6.22 -11.01
CA LEU A 227 10.99 6.87 -11.23
C LEU A 227 11.23 7.07 -12.73
N ASP A 228 11.48 8.31 -13.10
CA ASP A 228 11.82 8.73 -14.45
C ASP A 228 13.25 9.27 -14.45
N THR A 229 14.14 8.66 -15.24
CA THR A 229 15.53 9.10 -15.41
C THR A 229 15.84 9.23 -16.90
N ALA A 230 16.84 10.06 -17.23
CA ALA A 230 17.26 10.26 -18.61
C ALA A 230 18.77 10.36 -18.74
N SER A 231 19.25 10.24 -19.98
CA SER A 231 20.59 10.67 -20.34
C SER A 231 20.70 12.19 -20.24
N ARG A 232 21.91 12.72 -20.01
CA ARG A 232 22.17 14.17 -19.93
C ARG A 232 21.85 14.89 -21.24
N ASP A 233 21.99 14.21 -22.37
CA ASP A 233 21.63 14.74 -23.68
C ASP A 233 20.14 14.61 -24.02
N GLY A 234 19.34 14.01 -23.12
CA GLY A 234 17.89 13.85 -23.25
C GLY A 234 17.43 12.90 -24.35
N LYS A 235 18.33 12.12 -24.96
CA LYS A 235 17.99 11.18 -26.04
C LYS A 235 17.45 9.84 -25.56
N LEU A 236 17.76 9.46 -24.31
CA LEU A 236 17.28 8.23 -23.69
C LEU A 236 16.54 8.57 -22.40
N GLU A 237 15.40 7.91 -22.20
CA GLU A 237 14.59 8.04 -20.99
C GLU A 237 14.14 6.65 -20.54
N THR A 238 14.20 6.41 -19.23
CA THR A 238 13.58 5.25 -18.59
C THR A 238 12.54 5.75 -17.61
N LYS A 239 11.29 5.28 -17.80
CA LYS A 239 10.20 5.42 -16.84
C LYS A 239 9.91 4.05 -16.25
N ALA A 240 10.15 3.90 -14.96
CA ALA A 240 9.96 2.65 -14.27
C ALA A 240 8.97 2.81 -13.12
N THR A 241 8.17 1.77 -12.88
CA THR A 241 7.36 1.63 -11.68
C THR A 241 7.82 0.39 -10.94
N TYR A 242 8.20 0.56 -9.68
CA TYR A 242 8.65 -0.50 -8.80
C TYR A 242 7.55 -0.79 -7.79
N THR A 243 7.17 -2.07 -7.67
CA THR A 243 6.20 -2.53 -6.68
C THR A 243 6.86 -3.54 -5.76
N TYR A 244 6.70 -3.34 -4.45
CA TYR A 244 7.03 -4.30 -3.42
C TYR A 244 5.75 -4.75 -2.72
N TYR A 245 5.64 -6.05 -2.48
CA TYR A 245 4.60 -6.70 -1.70
C TYR A 245 5.25 -7.45 -0.54
#